data_AF-A0A0Q1DWD6-F1
#
_entry.id   AF-A0A0Q1DWD6-F1
#
_cell.length_a   1.000
_cell.length_b   1.000
_cell.length_c   1.000
_cell.angle_alpha   90.00
_cell.angle_beta   90.00
_cell.angle_gamma   90.00
#
_symmetry.space_group_name_H-M   'P 1'
#
loop_
_entity.id
_entity.type
_entity.pdbx_description
1 polymer ?
#
loop_
_entity_poly.entity_id
_entity_poly.type
_entity_poly.pdbx_seq_one_letter_code
_entity_poly.pdbx_strand_id
1 'polypeptide(L)'
;MNTLIYIPWLIKEIVVSAVTLAFSALRPHTGFDPVVVAYPLRVRSQWQIFWFSTSITVTPGTLSLGLRAPKREGDPTILLVQAVHGADPREVVDGLADMEARLAPAVRGQELQLAEDYYRRVS
;
A
#
# COMPACT_ATOMS: atom_id res chain seq x y z
N MET A 1 36.04 7.15 -18.97
CA MET A 1 35.03 6.77 -17.95
C MET A 1 35.43 5.38 -17.44
N ASN A 2 35.85 5.24 -16.17
CA ASN A 2 36.41 4.00 -15.64
C ASN A 2 35.29 3.01 -15.24
N THR A 3 34.52 2.58 -16.23
CA THR A 3 33.36 1.69 -16.07
C THR A 3 33.72 0.38 -15.35
N LEU A 4 34.94 -0.11 -15.55
CA LEU A 4 35.46 -1.33 -14.91
C LEU A 4 35.67 -1.20 -13.38
N ILE A 5 35.85 0.03 -12.87
CA ILE A 5 35.99 0.29 -11.43
C ILE A 5 34.63 0.70 -10.83
N TYR A 6 33.84 1.44 -11.60
CA TYR A 6 32.55 1.94 -11.15
C TYR A 6 31.51 0.82 -10.95
N ILE A 7 31.44 -0.17 -11.86
CA ILE A 7 30.45 -1.26 -11.77
C ILE A 7 30.63 -2.11 -10.50
N PRO A 8 31.84 -2.61 -10.16
CA PRO A 8 32.04 -3.35 -8.91
C PRO A 8 31.76 -2.51 -7.66
N TRP A 9 32.11 -1.23 -7.68
CA TRP A 9 31.80 -0.31 -6.58
C TRP A 9 30.29 -0.14 -6.40
N LEU A 10 29.55 0.07 -7.49
CA LEU A 10 28.09 0.22 -7.44
C LEU A 10 27.39 -1.06 -6.92
N ILE A 11 27.85 -2.24 -7.34
CA ILE A 11 27.31 -3.52 -6.85
C ILE A 11 27.51 -3.64 -5.33
N LYS A 12 28.69 -3.24 -4.82
CA LYS A 12 28.96 -3.22 -3.38
C LYS A 12 27.99 -2.29 -2.65
N GLU A 13 27.77 -1.07 -3.15
CA GLU A 13 26.86 -0.10 -2.52
C GLU A 13 25.41 -0.62 -2.46
N ILE A 14 24.95 -1.32 -3.51
CA ILE A 14 23.62 -1.94 -3.54
C ILE A 14 23.50 -3.02 -2.46
N VAL A 15 24.49 -3.91 -2.35
CA VAL A 15 24.48 -5.00 -1.35
C VAL A 15 24.53 -4.44 0.08
N VAL A 16 25.38 -3.45 0.34
CA VAL A 16 25.50 -2.80 1.66
C VAL A 16 24.17 -2.12 2.06
N SER A 17 23.51 -1.47 1.11
CA SER A 17 22.20 -0.84 1.35
C SER A 17 21.13 -1.89 1.68
N ALA A 18 21.09 -3.01 0.94
CA ALA A 18 20.14 -4.10 1.19
C ALA A 18 20.38 -4.76 2.56
N VAL A 19 21.63 -4.98 2.95
CA VAL A 19 22.00 -5.56 4.24
C VAL A 19 21.65 -4.63 5.40
N THR A 20 21.90 -3.31 5.25
CA THR A 20 21.55 -2.31 6.26
C THR A 20 20.04 -2.24 6.49
N LEU A 21 19.26 -2.34 5.41
CA LEU A 21 17.80 -2.41 5.46
C LEU A 21 17.32 -3.68 6.17
N ALA A 22 17.92 -4.83 5.83
CA ALA A 22 17.60 -6.11 6.47
C ALA A 22 17.93 -6.11 7.98
N PHE A 23 19.08 -5.55 8.39
CA PHE A 23 19.43 -5.40 9.81
C PHE A 23 18.52 -4.41 10.55
N SER A 24 18.06 -3.36 9.87
CA SER A 24 17.09 -2.42 10.43
C SER A 24 15.73 -3.07 10.65
N ALA A 25 15.34 -3.98 9.75
CA ALA A 25 14.12 -4.78 9.88
C ALA A 25 14.19 -5.82 11.01
N LEU A 26 15.38 -6.20 11.48
CA LEU A 26 15.60 -7.19 12.55
C LEU A 26 15.70 -6.60 13.97
N ARG A 27 15.54 -5.27 14.15
CA ARG A 27 15.61 -4.65 15.50
C ARG A 27 14.38 -5.00 16.35
N PRO A 28 14.51 -5.31 17.65
CA PRO A 28 13.46 -5.91 18.50
C PRO A 28 12.41 -4.95 19.11
N HIS A 29 12.51 -3.65 18.90
CA HIS A 29 11.45 -2.68 19.25
C HIS A 29 11.02 -1.97 17.97
N THR A 30 10.11 -2.61 17.25
CA THR A 30 9.71 -2.20 15.91
C THR A 30 8.53 -1.25 15.89
N GLY A 31 7.78 -1.14 16.99
CA GLY A 31 6.49 -0.44 16.97
C GLY A 31 5.51 -1.07 15.97
N PHE A 32 5.65 -2.36 15.67
CA PHE A 32 4.74 -3.07 14.79
C PHE A 32 3.41 -3.29 15.50
N ASP A 33 2.38 -2.61 15.02
CA ASP A 33 0.98 -2.84 15.35
C ASP A 33 0.26 -3.27 14.08
N PRO A 34 0.33 -4.56 13.71
CA PRO A 34 -0.16 -5.00 12.42
C PRO A 34 -1.69 -4.96 12.37
N VAL A 35 -2.23 -4.28 11.36
CA VAL A 35 -3.67 -4.19 11.12
C VAL A 35 -4.01 -4.62 9.70
N VAL A 36 -5.20 -5.17 9.52
CA VAL A 36 -5.80 -5.39 8.19
C VAL A 36 -6.94 -4.42 8.01
N VAL A 37 -6.85 -3.58 6.97
CA VAL A 37 -7.90 -2.63 6.59
C VAL A 37 -8.61 -3.10 5.32
N ALA A 38 -9.93 -2.93 5.29
CA ALA A 38 -10.72 -3.06 4.07
C ALA A 38 -10.82 -1.67 3.40
N TYR A 39 -10.03 -1.48 2.35
CA TYR A 39 -9.96 -0.22 1.61
C TYR A 39 -10.90 -0.26 0.39
N PRO A 40 -11.96 0.58 0.32
CA PRO A 40 -12.81 0.65 -0.86
C PRO A 40 -12.12 1.44 -1.98
N LEU A 41 -11.91 0.79 -3.12
CA LEU A 41 -11.27 1.40 -4.27
C LEU A 41 -12.18 2.44 -4.92
N ARG A 42 -11.61 3.61 -5.25
CA ARG A 42 -12.26 4.66 -6.06
C ARG A 42 -11.97 4.44 -7.54
N VAL A 43 -10.80 3.89 -7.87
CA VAL A 43 -10.48 3.44 -9.22
C VAL A 43 -11.29 2.19 -9.60
N ARG A 44 -11.79 2.16 -10.83
CA ARG A 44 -12.62 1.05 -11.35
C ARG A 44 -11.96 0.27 -12.49
N SER A 45 -10.93 0.82 -13.13
CA SER A 45 -10.22 0.15 -14.21
C SER A 45 -9.34 -0.98 -13.68
N GLN A 46 -9.40 -2.16 -14.29
CA GLN A 46 -8.56 -3.30 -13.91
C GLN A 46 -7.06 -2.96 -13.94
N TRP A 47 -6.62 -2.15 -14.90
CA TRP A 47 -5.23 -1.68 -14.99
C TRP A 47 -4.84 -0.78 -13.81
N GLN A 48 -5.73 0.12 -13.39
CA GLN A 48 -5.46 1.00 -12.24
C GLN A 48 -5.43 0.20 -10.95
N ILE A 49 -6.35 -0.76 -10.79
CA ILE A 49 -6.39 -1.64 -9.63
C ILE A 49 -5.12 -2.49 -9.54
N PHE A 50 -4.64 -3.04 -10.67
CA PHE A 50 -3.40 -3.81 -10.74
C PHE A 50 -2.19 -2.99 -10.31
N TRP A 51 -2.02 -1.79 -10.89
CA TRP A 51 -0.89 -0.93 -10.54
C TRP A 51 -0.97 -0.47 -9.09
N PHE A 52 -2.15 -0.13 -8.60
CA PHE A 52 -2.35 0.29 -7.22
C PHE A 52 -2.00 -0.82 -6.22
N SER A 53 -2.55 -2.02 -6.40
CA SER A 53 -2.29 -3.16 -5.49
C SER A 53 -0.82 -3.59 -5.52
N THR A 54 -0.19 -3.54 -6.70
CA THR A 54 1.24 -3.83 -6.85
C THR A 54 2.10 -2.82 -6.12
N SER A 55 1.79 -1.52 -6.25
CA SER A 55 2.52 -0.45 -5.56
C SER A 55 2.39 -0.56 -4.04
N ILE A 56 1.22 -0.96 -3.52
CA ILE A 56 1.04 -1.22 -2.08
C ILE A 56 1.95 -2.35 -1.61
N THR A 57 2.02 -3.47 -2.33
CA THR A 57 2.89 -4.60 -1.96
C THR A 57 4.38 -4.26 -2.02
N VAL A 58 4.78 -3.36 -2.93
CA VAL A 58 6.17 -2.87 -3.03
C VAL A 58 6.49 -1.85 -1.93
N THR A 59 5.48 -1.21 -1.33
CA THR A 59 5.68 -0.23 -0.26
C THR A 59 6.10 -0.95 1.02
N PRO A 60 7.25 -0.58 1.62
CA PRO A 60 7.74 -1.23 2.84
C PRO A 60 6.71 -1.18 3.97
N GLY A 61 6.43 -2.34 4.56
CA GLY A 61 5.49 -2.43 5.68
C GLY A 61 4.01 -2.53 5.31
N THR A 62 3.69 -2.73 4.02
CA THR A 62 2.33 -3.01 3.57
C THR A 62 2.27 -4.21 2.62
N LEU A 63 1.11 -4.86 2.57
CA LEU A 63 0.84 -5.99 1.69
C LEU A 63 -0.61 -5.96 1.21
N SER A 64 -0.82 -6.04 -0.11
CA SER A 64 -2.15 -6.29 -0.69
C SER A 64 -2.50 -7.77 -0.55
N LEU A 65 -3.46 -8.11 0.31
CA LEU A 65 -3.92 -9.49 0.54
C LEU A 65 -4.84 -10.00 -0.56
N GLY A 66 -5.62 -9.11 -1.17
CA GLY A 66 -6.52 -9.50 -2.24
C GLY A 66 -7.72 -8.57 -2.41
N LEU A 67 -8.46 -8.83 -3.47
CA LEU A 67 -9.65 -8.07 -3.85
C LEU A 67 -10.91 -8.84 -3.49
N ARG A 68 -11.90 -8.13 -2.98
CA ARG A 68 -13.26 -8.62 -2.80
C ARG A 68 -14.16 -7.90 -3.81
N ALA A 69 -14.80 -8.68 -4.67
CA ALA A 69 -15.74 -8.16 -5.64
C ALA A 69 -16.92 -7.44 -4.94
N PRO A 70 -17.49 -6.40 -5.59
CA PRO A 70 -18.73 -5.77 -5.16
C PRO A 70 -19.84 -6.81 -4.93
N LYS A 71 -20.59 -6.69 -3.84
CA LYS A 71 -21.75 -7.59 -3.59
C LYS A 71 -22.99 -7.15 -4.36
N ARG A 72 -23.10 -5.86 -4.66
CA ARG A 72 -24.24 -5.24 -5.35
C ARG A 72 -23.73 -4.27 -6.42
N GLU A 73 -24.61 -3.98 -7.37
CA GLU A 73 -24.34 -2.97 -8.38
C GLU A 73 -24.20 -1.59 -7.72
N GLY A 74 -23.09 -0.91 -7.99
CA GLY A 74 -22.74 0.37 -7.38
C GLY A 74 -21.81 0.29 -6.15
N ASP A 75 -21.62 -0.88 -5.55
CA ASP A 75 -20.65 -1.07 -4.47
C ASP A 75 -19.20 -1.00 -5.02
N PRO A 76 -18.23 -0.53 -4.23
CA PRO A 76 -16.84 -0.51 -4.63
C PRO A 76 -16.22 -1.90 -4.52
N THR A 77 -15.20 -2.16 -5.32
CA THR A 77 -14.30 -3.29 -5.08
C THR A 77 -13.49 -2.99 -3.82
N ILE A 78 -13.42 -3.94 -2.89
CA ILE A 78 -12.66 -3.76 -1.65
C ILE A 78 -11.29 -4.39 -1.82
N LEU A 79 -10.24 -3.64 -1.53
CA LEU A 79 -8.87 -4.11 -1.42
C LEU A 79 -8.53 -4.35 0.05
N LEU A 80 -8.17 -5.58 0.39
CA LEU A 80 -7.68 -5.91 1.73
C LEU A 80 -6.18 -5.61 1.80
N VAL A 81 -5.80 -4.71 2.70
CA VAL A 81 -4.41 -4.29 2.89
C VAL A 81 -3.99 -4.61 4.31
N GLN A 82 -2.88 -5.33 4.44
CA GLN A 82 -2.18 -5.47 5.71
C GLN A 82 -1.14 -4.35 5.82
N ALA A 83 -1.10 -3.66 6.95
CA ALA A 83 -0.09 -2.67 7.29
C ALA A 83 0.57 -3.08 8.61
N VAL A 84 1.91 -3.02 8.69
CA VAL A 84 2.65 -3.40 9.90
C VAL A 84 2.71 -2.28 10.93
N HIS A 85 2.48 -1.04 10.51
CA HIS A 85 2.34 0.14 11.37
C HIS A 85 0.88 0.61 11.31
N GLY A 86 0.04 0.03 12.16
CA GLY A 86 -1.41 0.20 12.16
C GLY A 86 -1.99 0.80 13.43
N ALA A 87 -1.16 1.49 14.23
CA ALA A 87 -1.55 2.11 15.50
C ALA A 87 -2.83 2.96 15.39
N ASP A 88 -3.04 3.61 14.24
CA ASP A 88 -4.33 4.14 13.82
C ASP A 88 -4.72 3.60 12.43
N PRO A 89 -5.78 2.77 12.33
CA PRO A 89 -6.29 2.30 11.05
C PRO A 89 -6.75 3.43 10.11
N ARG A 90 -7.16 4.60 10.65
CA ARG A 90 -7.58 5.74 9.83
C ARG A 90 -6.41 6.35 9.07
N GLU A 91 -5.26 6.52 9.72
CA GLU A 91 -4.05 7.03 9.07
C GLU A 91 -3.60 6.11 7.92
N VAL A 92 -3.74 4.78 8.08
CA VAL A 92 -3.45 3.82 7.01
C VAL A 92 -4.39 4.05 5.83
N VAL A 93 -5.69 4.22 6.07
CA VAL A 93 -6.69 4.47 5.02
C VAL A 93 -6.43 5.82 4.33
N ASP A 94 -6.10 6.88 5.06
CA ASP A 94 -5.79 8.19 4.50
C ASP A 94 -4.53 8.17 3.63
N GLY A 95 -3.49 7.43 4.05
CA GLY A 95 -2.29 7.22 3.27
C GLY A 95 -2.56 6.47 1.96
N LEU A 96 -3.38 5.41 2.01
CA LEU A 96 -3.84 4.69 0.82
C LEU A 96 -4.66 5.60 -0.10
N ALA A 97 -5.47 6.49 0.46
CA ALA A 97 -6.26 7.43 -0.30
C ALA A 97 -5.40 8.51 -1.00
N ASP A 98 -4.36 9.03 -0.35
CA ASP A 98 -3.41 9.92 -1.01
C ASP A 98 -2.68 9.18 -2.15
N MET A 99 -2.21 7.97 -1.88
CA MET A 99 -1.50 7.15 -2.85
C MET A 99 -2.35 6.84 -4.10
N GLU A 100 -3.61 6.46 -3.92
CA GLU A 100 -4.52 6.20 -5.04
C GLU A 100 -4.80 7.48 -5.83
N ALA A 101 -4.91 8.64 -5.17
CA ALA A 101 -5.09 9.93 -5.84
C ALA A 101 -3.83 10.38 -6.62
N ARG A 102 -2.63 9.95 -6.21
CA ARG A 102 -1.40 10.16 -6.99
C ARG A 102 -1.35 9.27 -8.22
N LEU A 103 -1.83 8.02 -8.11
CA LEU A 103 -1.93 7.09 -9.24
C LEU A 103 -3.00 7.53 -10.25
N ALA A 104 -4.16 7.96 -9.75
CA ALA A 104 -5.31 8.34 -10.54
C ALA A 104 -5.88 9.69 -10.06
N PRO A 105 -5.36 10.84 -10.55
CA PRO A 105 -5.80 12.17 -10.11
C PRO A 105 -7.31 12.42 -10.21
N ALA A 106 -7.99 11.72 -11.11
CA ALA A 106 -9.44 11.78 -11.28
C ALA A 106 -10.25 11.30 -10.05
N VAL A 107 -9.65 10.54 -9.13
CA VAL A 107 -10.30 10.12 -7.88
C VAL A 107 -10.12 11.14 -6.74
N ARG A 108 -9.33 12.19 -6.94
CA ARG A 108 -9.13 13.22 -5.93
C ARG A 108 -10.46 13.92 -5.61
N GLY A 109 -10.76 14.07 -4.32
CA GLY A 109 -12.03 14.65 -3.86
C GLY A 109 -13.23 13.70 -3.91
N GLN A 110 -13.07 12.47 -4.38
CA GLN A 110 -14.03 11.40 -4.09
C GLN A 110 -13.76 10.95 -2.64
N GLU A 111 -14.62 11.42 -1.75
CA GLU A 111 -14.49 11.23 -0.31
C GLU A 111 -14.66 9.74 0.06
N LEU A 112 -13.97 9.30 1.11
CA LEU A 112 -14.08 7.95 1.68
C LEU A 112 -15.47 7.68 2.31
N GLN A 113 -16.48 8.50 2.05
CA GLN A 113 -17.88 8.27 2.42
C GLN A 113 -18.37 6.87 1.99
N LEU A 114 -17.88 6.36 0.87
CA LEU A 114 -18.12 4.99 0.41
C LEU A 114 -17.61 3.92 1.41
N ALA A 115 -16.54 4.20 2.14
CA ALA A 115 -16.01 3.35 3.21
C ALA A 115 -16.93 3.38 4.43
N GLU A 116 -17.30 4.57 4.90
CA GLU A 116 -18.18 4.71 6.06
C GLU A 116 -19.56 4.10 5.81
N ASP A 117 -20.13 4.31 4.63
CA ASP A 117 -21.37 3.69 4.18
C ASP A 117 -21.25 2.17 4.13
N TYR A 118 -20.13 1.64 3.62
CA TYR A 118 -19.85 0.22 3.64
C TYR A 118 -19.81 -0.31 5.08
N TYR A 119 -18.93 0.23 5.93
CA TYR A 119 -18.75 -0.23 7.30
C TYR A 119 -20.03 -0.12 8.15
N ARG A 120 -20.83 0.94 7.97
CA ARG A 120 -22.15 1.07 8.62
C ARG A 120 -23.14 0.00 8.20
N ARG A 121 -23.03 -0.52 6.96
CA ARG A 121 -23.95 -1.56 6.43
C ARG A 121 -23.52 -2.99 6.77
N VAL A 122 -22.26 -3.22 7.15
CA VAL A 122 -21.73 -4.56 7.49
C VAL A 122 -21.48 -4.80 8.98
N SER A 123 -21.63 -3.76 9.81
CA SER A 123 -21.68 -3.86 11.28
C SER A 123 -23.11 -4.10 11.76
#